data_AF-A0A950ZZC5-F1
#
_entry.id   AF-A0A950ZZC5-F1
#
_cell.length_a   1.000
_cell.length_b   1.000
_cell.length_c   1.000
_cell.angle_alpha   90.00
_cell.angle_beta   90.00
_cell.angle_gamma   90.00
#
_symmetry.space_group_name_H-M   'P 1'
#
loop_
_entity.id
_entity.type
_entity.pdbx_description
1 polymer ?
#
loop_
_entity_poly.entity_id
_entity_poly.type
_entity_poly.pdbx_seq_one_letter_code
_entity_poly.pdbx_strand_id
1 'polypeptide(L)'
;MGAPGSRALLIVLDSVGIGGAEDADAYGDGGADTLGHIAQACAAGGGDRQGVRAGPLRLPKLAELGLGLSCEASTGRLPPNLEPRGKPSGAFGYGVET
;
A
#
# COMPACT_ATOMS: atom_id res chain seq x y z
N MET A 1 -21.14 -19.28 -31.06
CA MET A 1 -21.03 -18.10 -30.15
C MET A 1 -19.72 -18.28 -29.38
N GLY A 2 -18.68 -17.51 -29.68
CA GLY A 2 -17.37 -17.65 -29.02
C GLY A 2 -17.46 -17.21 -27.56
N ALA A 3 -16.73 -17.88 -26.67
CA ALA A 3 -16.65 -17.48 -25.27
C ALA A 3 -16.21 -16.00 -25.18
N PRO A 4 -16.80 -15.19 -24.28
CA PRO A 4 -16.38 -13.81 -24.12
C PRO A 4 -14.88 -13.77 -23.78
N GLY A 5 -14.10 -13.02 -24.56
CA GLY A 5 -12.65 -12.94 -24.38
C GLY A 5 -12.26 -12.48 -22.97
N SER A 6 -11.19 -13.05 -22.44
CA SER A 6 -10.61 -12.63 -21.16
C SER A 6 -10.21 -11.16 -21.22
N ARG A 7 -10.66 -10.37 -20.23
CA ARG A 7 -10.30 -8.95 -20.08
C ARG A 7 -9.58 -8.77 -18.75
N ALA A 8 -8.57 -7.91 -18.74
CA ALA A 8 -7.88 -7.48 -17.52
C ALA A 8 -8.05 -5.96 -17.36
N LEU A 9 -8.12 -5.50 -16.11
CA LEU A 9 -8.09 -4.09 -15.74
C LEU A 9 -6.80 -3.83 -14.97
N LEU A 10 -5.97 -2.92 -15.47
CA LEU A 10 -4.76 -2.47 -14.78
C LEU A 10 -5.03 -1.09 -14.19
N ILE A 11 -4.81 -0.94 -12.89
CA ILE A 11 -4.95 0.31 -12.16
C ILE A 11 -3.59 0.66 -11.57
N VAL A 12 -3.05 1.81 -11.95
CA VAL A 12 -1.79 2.34 -11.42
C VAL A 12 -2.12 3.45 -10.43
N LEU A 13 -1.68 3.29 -9.20
CA LEU A 13 -1.71 4.34 -8.19
C LEU A 13 -0.37 5.06 -8.24
N ASP A 14 -0.30 6.13 -9.02
CA ASP A 14 0.94 6.87 -9.24
C ASP A 14 1.55 7.33 -7.91
N SER A 15 2.87 7.17 -7.75
CA SER A 15 3.69 7.50 -6.57
C SER A 15 3.38 6.76 -5.24
N VAL A 16 2.44 5.80 -5.22
CA VAL A 16 2.07 5.07 -3.98
C VAL A 16 3.06 3.93 -3.69
N GLY A 17 4.30 4.30 -3.34
CA GLY A 17 5.34 3.35 -2.93
C GLY A 17 5.04 2.67 -1.58
N ILE A 18 5.51 1.44 -1.43
CA ILE A 18 5.30 0.59 -0.25
C ILE A 18 6.62 0.16 0.41
N GLY A 19 7.62 1.05 0.37
CA GLY A 19 9.00 0.80 0.77
C GLY A 19 9.98 1.13 -0.37
N GLY A 20 11.19 1.56 -0.01
CA GLY A 20 12.29 1.78 -0.93
C GLY A 20 12.82 0.44 -1.49
N ALA A 21 13.33 0.48 -2.72
CA ALA A 21 14.03 -0.65 -3.31
C ALA A 21 15.36 -0.92 -2.57
N GLU A 22 15.95 -2.09 -2.78
CA GLU A 22 17.21 -2.49 -2.11
C GLU A 22 18.37 -1.54 -2.44
N ASP A 23 18.31 -0.88 -3.60
CA ASP A 23 19.27 0.12 -4.07
C ASP A 23 18.87 1.58 -3.73
N ALA A 24 17.84 1.81 -2.92
CA ALA A 24 17.36 3.16 -2.59
C ALA A 24 18.47 4.08 -2.05
N ASP A 25 19.43 3.52 -1.30
CA ASP A 25 20.60 4.26 -0.80
C ASP A 25 21.47 4.82 -1.94
N ALA A 26 21.59 4.09 -3.07
CA ALA A 26 22.37 4.53 -4.23
C ALA A 26 21.76 5.75 -4.93
N TYR A 27 20.46 5.98 -4.76
CA TYR A 27 19.71 7.11 -5.31
C TYR A 27 19.44 8.23 -4.28
N GLY A 28 19.88 8.05 -3.03
CA GLY A 28 19.64 9.01 -1.94
C GLY A 28 18.24 8.90 -1.32
N ASP A 29 17.51 7.83 -1.63
CA ASP A 29 16.15 7.55 -1.15
C ASP A 29 16.12 6.55 0.01
N GLY A 30 17.26 6.37 0.69
CA GLY A 30 17.38 5.52 1.87
C GLY A 30 16.28 5.78 2.90
N GLY A 31 15.52 4.73 3.25
CA GLY A 31 14.40 4.81 4.18
C GLY A 31 13.07 5.32 3.60
N ALA A 32 12.95 5.46 2.28
CA ALA A 32 11.67 5.77 1.65
C ALA A 32 10.60 4.71 1.98
N ASP A 33 9.41 5.15 2.40
CA ASP A 33 8.24 4.29 2.66
C ASP A 33 6.98 5.15 2.61
N THR A 34 6.54 5.51 1.40
CA THR A 34 5.44 6.47 1.21
C THR A 34 4.16 6.04 1.93
N LEU A 35 3.65 4.85 1.63
CA LEU A 35 2.39 4.39 2.23
C LEU A 35 2.53 4.16 3.74
N GLY A 36 3.66 3.61 4.19
CA GLY A 36 3.91 3.36 5.59
C GLY A 36 4.04 4.65 6.40
N HIS A 37 4.73 5.67 5.89
CA HIS A 37 4.84 6.98 6.54
C HIS A 37 3.51 7.74 6.54
N ILE A 38 2.75 7.69 5.44
CA ILE A 38 1.39 8.26 5.40
C ILE A 38 0.54 7.60 6.48
N ALA A 39 0.48 6.27 6.53
CA ALA A 39 -0.33 5.55 7.52
C ALA A 39 0.06 5.92 8.96
N GLN A 40 1.35 6.03 9.27
CA GLN A 40 1.85 6.50 10.57
C GLN A 40 1.41 7.93 10.90
N ALA A 41 1.62 8.88 9.98
CA ALA A 41 1.23 10.27 10.17
C ALA A 41 -0.29 10.40 10.40
N CYS A 42 -1.08 9.58 9.68
CA CYS A 42 -2.53 9.49 9.87
C CYS A 42 -2.92 8.98 11.26
N ALA A 43 -2.27 7.90 11.72
CA ALA A 43 -2.54 7.32 13.04
C ALA A 43 -2.18 8.29 14.17
N ALA A 44 -1.16 9.13 13.97
CA ALA A 44 -0.76 10.20 14.90
C ALA A 44 -1.61 11.49 14.79
N GLY A 45 -2.62 11.53 13.93
CA GLY A 45 -3.47 12.72 13.71
C GLY A 45 -2.83 13.80 12.82
N GLY A 46 -1.58 13.65 12.39
CA GLY A 46 -0.91 14.57 11.47
C GLY A 46 -1.54 14.61 10.06
N GLY A 47 -2.40 13.64 9.75
CA GLY A 47 -3.19 13.61 8.51
C GLY A 47 -4.58 14.27 8.62
N ASP A 48 -4.98 14.75 9.79
CA ASP A 48 -6.32 15.25 10.04
C ASP A 48 -6.54 16.62 9.38
N ARG A 49 -7.68 16.76 8.72
CA ARG A 49 -8.09 17.99 8.04
C ARG A 49 -9.59 18.17 8.22
N GLN A 50 -9.99 19.26 8.86
CA GLN A 50 -11.39 19.55 9.18
C GLN A 50 -12.26 19.45 7.92
N GLY A 51 -13.35 18.68 8.01
CA GLY A 51 -14.29 18.46 6.90
C GLY A 51 -13.80 17.53 5.79
N VAL A 52 -12.55 17.05 5.83
CA VAL A 52 -11.98 16.16 4.80
C VAL A 52 -11.73 14.77 5.38
N ARG A 53 -10.98 14.68 6.48
CA ARG A 53 -10.66 13.40 7.12
C ARG A 53 -10.18 13.57 8.56
N ALA A 54 -10.34 12.53 9.35
CA ALA A 54 -9.76 12.41 10.68
C ALA A 54 -9.40 10.97 11.00
N GLY A 55 -8.38 10.78 11.84
CA GLY A 55 -7.94 9.49 12.33
C GLY A 55 -7.12 8.66 11.32
N PRO A 56 -6.98 7.34 11.58
CA PRO A 56 -6.11 6.47 10.79
C PRO A 56 -6.45 6.40 9.30
N LEU A 57 -5.46 6.05 8.48
CA LEU A 57 -5.68 5.79 7.06
C LEU A 57 -6.58 4.57 6.90
N ARG A 58 -7.76 4.74 6.29
CA ARG A 58 -8.78 3.69 6.13
C ARG A 58 -8.90 3.28 4.67
N LEU A 59 -8.31 2.13 4.34
CA LEU A 59 -8.41 1.51 3.00
C LEU A 59 -8.95 0.08 3.10
N PRO A 60 -10.17 -0.15 3.63
CA PRO A 60 -10.64 -1.47 4.00
C PRO A 60 -10.63 -2.46 2.82
N LYS A 61 -10.98 -1.98 1.61
CA LYS A 61 -11.00 -2.85 0.43
C LYS A 61 -9.60 -3.25 -0.04
N LEU A 62 -8.64 -2.32 0.02
CA LEU A 62 -7.26 -2.61 -0.37
C LEU A 62 -6.56 -3.49 0.67
N ALA A 63 -6.86 -3.29 1.96
CA ALA A 63 -6.42 -4.17 3.04
C ALA A 63 -6.94 -5.61 2.81
N GLU A 64 -8.24 -5.78 2.50
CA GLU A 64 -8.81 -7.08 2.12
C GLU A 64 -8.20 -7.71 0.86
N LEU A 65 -7.65 -6.90 -0.06
CA LEU A 65 -6.93 -7.40 -1.23
C LEU A 65 -5.47 -7.76 -0.93
N GLY A 66 -4.95 -7.39 0.25
CA GLY A 66 -3.61 -7.73 0.71
C GLY A 66 -2.61 -6.56 0.68
N LEU A 67 -3.02 -5.32 0.49
CA LEU A 67 -2.10 -4.17 0.39
C LEU A 67 -1.18 -4.03 1.63
N GLY A 68 -1.71 -4.18 2.85
CA GLY A 68 -0.90 -4.12 4.06
C GLY A 68 0.14 -5.24 4.15
N LEU A 69 -0.20 -6.43 3.65
CA LEU A 69 0.71 -7.57 3.57
C LEU A 69 1.80 -7.36 2.50
N SER A 70 1.48 -6.70 1.38
CA SER A 70 2.50 -6.28 0.41
C SER A 70 3.53 -5.33 1.03
N CYS A 71 3.07 -4.36 1.82
CA CYS A 71 3.98 -3.45 2.55
C CYS A 71 4.85 -4.22 3.55
N GLU A 72 4.26 -5.14 4.31
CA GLU A 72 5.00 -5.97 5.27
C GLU A 72 6.04 -6.86 4.58
N ALA A 73 5.70 -7.44 3.43
CA ALA A 73 6.64 -8.23 2.65
C ALA A 73 7.81 -7.39 2.10
N SER A 74 7.53 -6.13 1.72
CA SER A 74 8.53 -5.19 1.18
C SER A 74 9.46 -4.62 2.27
N THR A 75 8.91 -4.25 3.43
CA THR A 75 9.62 -3.45 4.45
C THR A 75 9.82 -4.16 5.79
N GLY A 76 9.24 -5.34 5.97
CA GLY A 76 9.16 -6.05 7.25
C GLY A 76 8.17 -5.43 8.24
N ARG A 77 7.38 -4.44 7.84
CA ARG A 77 6.46 -3.72 8.73
C ARG A 77 5.08 -3.55 8.12
N LEU A 78 4.07 -3.97 8.86
CA LEU A 78 2.69 -3.72 8.50
C LEU A 78 2.30 -2.25 8.82
N PRO A 79 1.77 -1.46 7.86
CA PRO A 79 1.33 -0.10 8.12
C PRO A 79 0.08 -0.06 9.02
N PRO A 80 0.00 0.89 9.97
CA PRO A 80 -1.09 0.92 10.94
C PRO A 80 -2.47 1.03 10.26
N ASN A 81 -3.42 0.23 10.74
CA ASN A 81 -4.81 0.20 10.28
C ASN A 81 -4.96 -0.30 8.82
N LEU A 82 -3.94 -0.98 8.27
CA LEU A 82 -4.00 -1.69 6.97
C LEU A 82 -3.96 -3.22 7.12
N GLU A 83 -4.14 -3.74 8.34
CA GLU A 83 -4.32 -5.17 8.59
C GLU A 83 -5.57 -5.68 7.85
N PRO A 84 -5.50 -6.84 7.16
CA PRO A 84 -6.69 -7.45 6.60
C PRO A 84 -7.60 -7.96 7.74
N ARG A 85 -8.92 -7.79 7.59
CA ARG A 85 -9.92 -8.26 8.57
C ARG A 85 -10.10 -9.79 8.60
N GLY A 86 -9.46 -10.50 7.67
CA GLY A 86 -9.56 -11.94 7.48
C GLY A 86 -8.57 -12.41 6.42
N LYS A 87 -8.80 -13.59 5.84
CA LYS A 87 -7.96 -14.08 4.75
C LYS A 87 -8.04 -13.12 3.55
N PRO A 88 -6.90 -12.75 2.92
CA PRO A 88 -6.90 -11.92 1.71
C PRO A 88 -7.80 -12.50 0.63
N SER A 89 -8.59 -11.63 0.01
CA SER A 89 -9.55 -11.97 -1.05
C SER A 89 -8.93 -12.01 -2.45
N GLY A 90 -7.65 -11.64 -2.57
CA GLY A 90 -6.88 -11.65 -3.81
C GLY A 90 -5.44 -12.10 -3.60
N ALA A 91 -4.71 -12.22 -4.71
CA ALA A 91 -3.26 -12.38 -4.68
C ALA A 91 -2.59 -11.01 -4.45
N PHE A 92 -1.50 -11.00 -3.71
CA PHE A 92 -0.74 -9.81 -3.37
C PHE A 92 0.76 -10.09 -3.44
N GLY A 93 1.54 -9.02 -3.56
CA GLY A 93 3.00 -9.03 -3.64
C GLY A 93 3.53 -7.61 -3.79
N TYR A 94 4.84 -7.48 -3.98
CA TYR A 94 5.51 -6.21 -4.29
C TYR A 94 6.43 -6.42 -5.49
N GLY A 95 6.65 -5.35 -6.26
CA GLY A 95 7.62 -5.32 -7.35
C GLY A 95 8.88 -4.61 -6.89
N VAL A 96 10.02 -5.02 -7.43
CA VAL A 96 11.32 -4.36 -7.25
C VAL A 96 11.74 -3.84 -8.62
N GLU A 97 12.01 -2.53 -8.69
CA GLU A 97 12.63 -1.93 -9.87
C GLU A 97 14.16 -2.14 -9.76
N THR A 98 14.80 -2.53 -10.86
CA THR A 98 16.23 -2.86 -10.95
C THR A 98 16.87 -2.17 -12.14
#